data_AF-A0A9D8B191-F1
#
_entry.id   AF-A0A9D8B191-F1
#
_cell.length_a   1.000
_cell.length_b   1.000
_cell.length_c   1.000
_cell.angle_alpha   90.00
_cell.angle_beta   90.00
_cell.angle_gamma   90.00
#
_symmetry.space_group_name_H-M   'P 1'
#
loop_
_entity.id
_entity.type
_entity.pdbx_description
1 polymer ?
#
loop_
_entity_poly.entity_id
_entity_poly.type
_entity_poly.pdbx_seq_one_letter_code
_entity_poly.pdbx_strand_id
1 'polypeptide(L)' 'MADTLTFPVSLPREFATLLGAPVQAAETAREYILLGLYLEGRISGGKAAELLGLTRRGFVSLLARKGIELFPSLA' A
#
# COMPACT_ATOMS: atom_id res chain seq x y z
N MET A 1 9.72 16.75 -3.36
CA MET A 1 8.28 16.43 -3.19
C MET A 1 7.90 15.58 -4.39
N ALA A 2 7.24 14.44 -4.18
CA ALA A 2 6.82 13.59 -5.30
C ALA A 2 5.71 14.32 -6.08
N ASP A 3 5.84 14.34 -7.40
CA ASP A 3 4.78 14.81 -8.28
C ASP A 3 3.55 13.89 -8.08
N THR A 4 2.42 14.48 -7.70
CA THR A 4 1.24 13.73 -7.23
C THR A 4 0.09 13.95 -8.20
N LEU A 5 -0.45 12.85 -8.71
CA LEU A 5 -1.66 12.85 -9.52
C LEU A 5 -2.80 12.20 -8.72
N THR A 6 -3.97 12.85 -8.71
CA THR A 6 -5.19 12.33 -8.09
C THR A 6 -6.16 11.92 -9.18
N PHE A 7 -6.66 10.68 -9.12
CA PHE A 7 -7.72 10.20 -10.00
C PHE A 7 -8.90 9.67 -9.17
N PRO A 8 -10.14 9.91 -9.60
CA PRO A 8 -11.32 9.37 -8.93
C PRO A 8 -11.41 7.85 -9.18
N VAL A 9 -11.70 7.09 -8.13
CA VAL A 9 -11.94 5.64 -8.20
C VAL A 9 -13.34 5.36 -7.67
N SER A 10 -14.11 4.58 -8.42
CA SER A 10 -15.40 4.04 -7.97
C SER A 10 -15.20 2.62 -7.47
N LEU A 11 -15.53 2.39 -6.20
CA LEU A 11 -15.51 1.06 -5.57
C LEU A 11 -16.92 0.71 -5.07
N PRO A 12 -17.25 -0.58 -4.95
CA PRO A 12 -18.48 -0.99 -4.28
C PRO A 12 -18.57 -0.44 -2.85
N ARG A 13 -19.77 -0.07 -2.40
CA ARG A 13 -19.96 0.66 -1.12
C ARG A 13 -19.45 -0.14 0.08
N GLU A 14 -19.53 -1.47 0.00
CA GLU A 14 -19.03 -2.40 1.01
C GLU A 14 -17.51 -2.31 1.22
N PHE A 15 -16.74 -1.75 0.28
CA PHE A 15 -15.30 -1.54 0.49
C PHE A 15 -15.01 -0.49 1.57
N ALA A 16 -15.94 0.44 1.81
CA ALA A 16 -15.79 1.43 2.87
C ALA A 16 -15.78 0.81 4.28
N THR A 17 -16.31 -0.39 4.48
CA THR A 17 -16.16 -1.09 5.78
C THR A 17 -14.86 -1.87 5.82
N LEU A 18 -14.47 -2.50 4.71
CA LEU A 18 -13.24 -3.29 4.59
C LEU A 18 -11.96 -2.44 4.70
N LEU A 19 -11.97 -1.23 4.17
CA LEU A 19 -10.85 -0.28 4.22
C LEU A 19 -10.80 0.52 5.54
N GLY A 20 -11.78 0.32 6.42
CA GLY A 20 -12.00 1.13 7.63
C GLY A 20 -12.86 2.36 7.36
N ALA A 21 -13.24 3.07 8.42
CA ALA A 21 -14.17 4.20 8.36
C ALA A 21 -13.83 5.20 7.24
N PRO A 22 -14.81 5.94 6.67
CA PRO A 22 -14.62 6.76 5.47
C PRO A 22 -13.42 7.72 5.49
N VAL A 23 -13.04 8.23 6.67
CA VAL A 23 -11.87 9.11 6.87
C VAL A 23 -10.54 8.38 6.62
N GLN A 24 -10.48 7.08 6.88
CA GLN A 24 -9.27 6.24 6.74
C GLN A 24 -9.24 5.46 5.42
N ALA A 25 -10.40 5.28 4.77
CA ALA A 25 -10.53 4.43 3.60
C ALA A 25 -9.57 4.80 2.46
N ALA A 26 -9.32 6.09 2.22
CA ALA A 26 -8.40 6.56 1.17
C ALA A 26 -6.94 6.19 1.48
N GLU A 27 -6.49 6.37 2.71
CA GLU A 27 -5.13 5.99 3.13
C GLU A 27 -4.94 4.47 3.09
N THR A 28 -5.92 3.72 3.56
CA THR A 28 -5.91 2.26 3.48
C THR A 28 -5.89 1.78 2.03
N ALA A 29 -6.69 2.38 1.14
CA ALA A 29 -6.68 2.07 -0.29
C ALA A 29 -5.32 2.37 -0.92
N ARG A 30 -4.72 3.53 -0.59
CA ARG A 30 -3.37 3.90 -1.03
C ARG A 30 -2.33 2.88 -0.58
N GLU A 31 -2.42 2.43 0.68
CA GLU A 31 -1.55 1.37 1.21
C GLU A 31 -1.68 0.07 0.40
N TYR A 32 -2.92 -0.40 0.15
CA TYR A 32 -3.15 -1.61 -0.63
C TYR A 32 -2.61 -1.50 -2.07
N ILE A 33 -2.78 -0.35 -2.73
CA ILE A 33 -2.25 -0.11 -4.08
C ILE A 33 -0.73 -0.24 -4.09
N LEU A 34 -0.04 0.41 -3.14
CA LEU A 34 1.42 0.39 -3.08
C LEU A 34 1.97 -0.99 -2.69
N LEU A 35 1.30 -1.71 -1.79
CA LEU A 35 1.64 -3.10 -1.47
C LEU A 35 1.43 -4.02 -2.67
N GLY A 36 0.36 -3.83 -3.45
CA GLY A 36 0.11 -4.58 -4.68
C GLY A 36 1.24 -4.42 -5.70
N LEU A 37 1.66 -3.18 -5.97
CA LEU A 37 2.78 -2.90 -6.87
C LEU A 37 4.11 -3.52 -6.40
N TYR A 38 4.32 -3.58 -5.08
CA TYR A 38 5.49 -4.23 -4.50
C TYR A 38 5.44 -5.76 -4.67
N LEU A 39 4.28 -6.38 -4.39
CA LEU A 39 4.05 -7.81 -4.58
C LEU A 39 4.22 -8.24 -6.05
N GLU A 40 3.79 -7.39 -6.99
CA GLU A 40 4.00 -7.57 -8.43
C GLU A 40 5.46 -7.31 -8.88
N GLY A 41 6.37 -6.94 -7.97
CA GLY A 41 7.75 -6.61 -8.29
C GLY A 41 7.94 -5.32 -9.11
N ARG A 42 6.88 -4.52 -9.28
CA ARG A 42 6.89 -3.28 -10.07
C ARG A 42 7.59 -2.12 -9.35
N ILE A 43 7.61 -2.16 -8.03
CA ILE A 43 8.40 -1.24 -7.20
C ILE A 43 9.21 -2.03 -6.17
N SER A 44 10.39 -1.53 -5.83
CA SER A 44 11.20 -2.12 -4.76
C SER A 44 10.58 -1.83 -3.38
N GLY A 45 10.91 -2.64 -2.38
CA GLY A 45 10.47 -2.37 -1.00
C GLY A 45 10.98 -1.02 -0.45
N GLY A 46 12.14 -0.55 -0.91
CA GLY A 46 12.63 0.80 -0.60
C GLY A 46 11.74 1.90 -1.17
N LYS A 47 11.28 1.73 -2.43
CA LYS A 47 10.38 2.69 -3.07
C LYS A 47 8.98 2.66 -2.45
N ALA A 48 8.48 1.48 -2.10
CA ALA A 48 7.21 1.35 -1.37
C ALA A 48 7.27 2.05 -0.01
N ALA A 49 8.36 1.86 0.75
CA ALA A 49 8.58 2.55 2.02
C ALA A 49 8.57 4.08 1.87
N GLU A 50 9.30 4.61 0.89
CA GLU A 50 9.34 6.05 0.58
C GLU A 50 7.93 6.60 0.29
N LEU A 51 7.17 5.95 -0.60
CA LEU A 51 5.84 6.41 -1.01
C LEU A 51 4.81 6.33 0.14
N LEU A 52 4.94 5.34 1.02
CA LEU A 52 4.12 5.20 2.23
C LEU A 52 4.53 6.16 3.36
N GLY A 53 5.61 6.93 3.21
CA GLY A 53 6.13 7.78 4.29
C GLY A 53 6.71 6.97 5.45
N LEU A 54 7.17 5.75 5.18
CA LEU A 54 7.73 4.83 6.16
C LEU A 54 9.25 4.78 6.06
N THR A 55 9.91 4.53 7.20
CA THR A 55 11.30 4.08 7.17
C THR A 55 11.39 2.67 6.61
N ARG A 56 12.57 2.26 6.15
CA ARG A 56 12.80 0.86 5.71
C ARG A 56 12.38 -0.15 6.78
N ARG A 57 12.73 0.09 8.06
CA ARG A 57 12.30 -0.76 9.18
C ARG A 57 10.78 -0.73 9.34
N GLY A 58 10.15 0.44 9.24
CA GLY A 58 8.71 0.60 9.29
C GLY A 58 7.99 -0.21 8.21
N PHE A 59 8.55 -0.25 7.00
CA PHE A 59 8.02 -1.07 5.92
C PHE A 59 8.15 -2.58 6.20
N VAL A 60 9.30 -3.05 6.68
CA VAL A 60 9.46 -4.46 7.10
C VAL A 60 8.43 -4.84 8.19
N SER A 61 8.24 -3.97 9.18
CA SER A 61 7.22 -4.18 10.22
C SER A 61 5.80 -4.19 9.64
N LEU A 62 5.50 -3.37 8.63
CA LEU A 62 4.21 -3.39 7.94
C LEU A 62 3.99 -4.74 7.25
N LEU A 63 4.97 -5.22 6.48
CA LEU A 63 4.89 -6.51 5.79
C LEU A 63 4.66 -7.65 6.78
N ALA A 64 5.42 -7.68 7.89
CA ALA A 64 5.25 -8.69 8.94
C ALA A 64 3.84 -8.69 9.54
N ARG A 65 3.26 -7.51 9.84
CA ARG A 65 1.88 -7.39 10.35
C ARG A 65 0.83 -7.86 9.34
N LYS A 66 1.12 -7.74 8.05
CA LYS A 66 0.23 -8.13 6.94
C LYS A 66 0.45 -9.57 6.48
N GLY A 67 1.43 -10.29 7.04
CA GLY A 67 1.79 -11.64 6.60
C GLY A 67 2.41 -11.68 5.19
N ILE A 68 3.05 -10.59 4.75
CA ILE A 68 3.68 -10.47 3.43
C ILE A 68 5.19 -10.74 3.57
N GLU A 69 5.74 -11.53 2.64
CA GLU A 69 7.18 -11.80 2.58
C GLU A 69 7.98 -10.56 2.13
N LEU A 70 9.19 -10.39 2.68
CA LEU A 70 10.10 -9.28 2.34
C LEU A 70 10.69 -9.38 0.92
N PHE A 71 10.59 -10.56 0.30
CA PHE A 71 11.00 -10.82 -1.07
C PHE A 71 9.94 -11.73 -1.69
N PRO A 72 8.79 -11.18 -2.11
CA PRO A 72 7.75 -12.00 -2.70
C PRO A 72 8.33 -12.68 -3.94
N SER A 73 8.35 -14.02 -3.94
CA SER A 73 8.73 -14.79 -5.12
C SER A 73 7.66 -14.55 -6.19
N LEU A 74 8.06 -13.98 -7.33
CA LEU A 74 7.19 -13.95 -8.51
C LEU A 74 7.03 -15.40 -8.98
N ALA A 75 5.88 -16.01 -8.71
CA ALA A 75 5.48 -17.29 -9.27
C ALA A 75 4.99 -17.12 -10.72
#